data_AF-U6KVV7-F1
#
_entry.id   AF-U6KVV7-F1
#
_cell.length_a   1.000
_cell.length_b   1.000
_cell.length_c   1.000
_cell.angle_alpha   90.00
_cell.angle_beta   90.00
_cell.angle_gamma   90.00
#
_symmetry.space_group_name_H-M   'P 1'
#
loop_
_entity.id
_entity.type
_entity.pdbx_description
1 polymer ?
#
loop_
_entity_poly.entity_id
_entity_poly.type
_entity_poly.pdbx_seq_one_letter_code
_entity_poly.pdbx_strand_id
1 'polypeptide(L)'
;MAFSIDPPGFYLVERRNEMLPPLLTSNLCSLVEGQDRLAFSVLFLIDEKGFVIKEEFQKTIINSRKTLTYQQAQDIIDDPTDQSELAEKLRLLLFLGKQIRKRRKAKGALELASADVQIIKKQLQQQQQQQQQQQGAAAAEFAAAAATAEGIDVALYQARETNKMFMSFHLFYLTCFI
;
A
#
# COMPACT_ATOMS: atom_id res chain seq x y z
N MET A 1 -14.19 0.89 -3.70
CA MET A 1 -12.81 1.26 -3.30
C MET A 1 -11.90 0.76 -4.39
N ALA A 2 -11.04 1.61 -4.94
CA ALA A 2 -10.11 1.22 -6.00
C ALA A 2 -8.74 0.97 -5.39
N PHE A 3 -8.10 -0.11 -5.83
CA PHE A 3 -6.79 -0.51 -5.33
C PHE A 3 -5.80 -0.43 -6.48
N SER A 4 -4.77 0.40 -6.33
CA SER A 4 -3.67 0.45 -7.29
C SER A 4 -2.79 -0.77 -7.05
N ILE A 5 -2.73 -1.68 -8.03
CA ILE A 5 -1.78 -2.79 -7.99
C ILE A 5 -0.56 -2.34 -8.76
N ASP A 6 0.57 -2.40 -8.07
CA ASP A 6 1.86 -2.09 -8.65
C ASP A 6 2.20 -3.07 -9.79
N PRO A 7 2.69 -2.58 -10.94
CA PRO A 7 3.05 -3.43 -12.07
C PRO A 7 4.18 -4.40 -11.69
N PRO A 8 4.29 -5.53 -12.42
CA PRO A 8 5.36 -6.49 -12.18
C PRO A 8 6.73 -5.83 -12.31
N GLY A 9 7.62 -6.20 -11.41
CA GLY A 9 8.95 -5.61 -11.27
C GLY A 9 9.70 -6.28 -10.14
N PHE A 10 10.99 -5.95 -10.01
CA PHE A 10 11.80 -6.42 -8.90
C PHE A 10 12.13 -5.24 -7.97
N TYR A 11 11.93 -5.47 -6.67
CA TYR A 11 12.09 -4.48 -5.62
C TYR A 11 13.43 -4.72 -4.92
N LEU A 12 14.36 -3.79 -5.05
CA LEU A 12 15.55 -3.70 -4.21
C LEU A 12 15.34 -2.64 -3.12
N VAL A 13 16.14 -2.71 -2.07
CA VAL A 13 16.12 -1.74 -0.97
C VAL A 13 16.32 -0.31 -1.47
N GLU A 14 17.13 -0.11 -2.50
CA GLU A 14 17.48 1.23 -3.01
C GLU A 14 16.76 1.61 -4.30
N ARG A 15 16.24 0.64 -5.06
CA ARG A 15 15.72 0.87 -6.40
C ARG A 15 14.59 -0.09 -6.71
N ARG A 16 13.61 0.43 -7.43
CA ARG A 16 12.55 -0.37 -8.05
C ARG A 16 12.81 -0.39 -9.55
N ASN A 17 12.97 -1.59 -10.10
CA ASN A 17 13.05 -1.76 -11.54
C ASN A 17 11.69 -2.24 -12.04
N GLU A 18 10.97 -1.30 -12.63
CA GLU A 18 9.63 -1.52 -13.20
C GLU A 18 9.77 -2.13 -14.59
N MET A 19 8.92 -3.12 -14.91
CA MET A 19 8.89 -3.72 -16.25
C MET A 19 8.24 -2.81 -17.30
N LEU A 20 7.54 -1.77 -16.84
CA LEU A 20 6.86 -0.80 -17.69
C LEU A 20 7.55 0.56 -17.57
N PRO A 21 7.52 1.38 -18.63
CA PRO A 21 8.07 2.73 -18.58
C PRO A 21 7.44 3.56 -17.45
N PRO A 22 8.23 4.41 -16.76
CA PRO A 22 7.76 5.20 -15.62
C PRO A 22 6.53 6.06 -15.93
N LEU A 23 6.40 6.51 -17.19
CA LEU A 23 5.26 7.30 -17.65
C LEU A 23 3.93 6.55 -17.50
N LEU A 24 3.92 5.24 -17.76
CA LEU A 24 2.72 4.42 -17.65
C LEU A 24 2.42 4.09 -16.19
N THR A 25 3.43 3.70 -15.44
CA THR A 25 3.29 3.18 -14.08
C THR A 25 2.97 4.25 -13.05
N SER A 26 3.73 5.36 -13.05
CA SER A 26 3.64 6.39 -12.02
C SER A 26 2.58 7.45 -12.30
N ASN A 27 2.22 7.67 -13.58
CA ASN A 27 1.38 8.80 -13.98
C ASN A 27 0.03 8.34 -14.54
N LEU A 28 0.03 7.55 -15.62
CA LEU A 28 -1.20 7.20 -16.35
C LEU A 28 -2.03 6.09 -15.67
N CYS A 29 -1.37 5.05 -15.16
CA CYS A 29 -2.04 3.90 -14.56
C CYS A 29 -2.12 3.97 -13.02
N SER A 30 -1.44 4.94 -12.41
CA SER A 30 -1.52 5.17 -10.96
C SER A 30 -2.82 5.86 -10.60
N LEU A 31 -3.49 5.36 -9.57
CA LEU A 31 -4.73 5.94 -9.03
C LEU A 31 -4.43 7.09 -8.09
N VAL A 32 -4.08 8.24 -8.67
CA VAL A 32 -3.76 9.47 -7.93
C VAL A 32 -5.04 10.09 -7.34
N GLU A 33 -4.95 10.61 -6.13
CA GLU A 33 -6.04 11.30 -5.44
C GLU A 33 -6.53 12.54 -6.22
N GLY A 34 -7.85 12.72 -6.28
CA GLY A 34 -8.51 13.87 -6.89
C GLY A 34 -8.52 13.89 -8.42
N GLN A 35 -7.92 12.91 -9.09
CA GLN A 35 -7.83 12.88 -10.54
C GLN A 35 -8.64 11.73 -11.15
N ASP A 36 -9.24 12.00 -12.31
CA ASP A 36 -9.93 10.98 -13.08
C ASP A 36 -8.93 10.03 -13.73
N ARG A 37 -9.20 8.73 -13.59
CA ARG A 37 -8.38 7.64 -14.10
C ARG A 37 -9.24 6.55 -14.72
N LEU A 38 -8.76 5.98 -15.82
CA LEU A 38 -9.35 4.79 -16.41
C LEU A 38 -9.03 3.59 -15.53
N ALA A 39 -10.05 2.82 -15.18
CA ALA A 39 -9.92 1.62 -14.37
C ALA A 39 -10.74 0.48 -14.95
N PHE A 40 -10.30 -0.74 -14.65
CA PHE A 40 -11.14 -1.92 -14.79
C PHE A 40 -11.74 -2.23 -13.42
N SER A 41 -13.06 -2.07 -13.30
CA SER A 41 -13.77 -2.23 -12.04
C SER A 41 -14.51 -3.56 -12.00
N VAL A 42 -14.51 -4.16 -10.82
CA VAL A 42 -15.33 -5.32 -10.50
C VAL A 42 -16.30 -4.95 -9.40
N LEU A 43 -17.57 -5.08 -9.70
CA LEU A 43 -18.69 -4.72 -8.85
C LEU A 43 -19.29 -6.00 -8.30
N PHE A 44 -19.29 -6.13 -6.98
CA PHE A 44 -19.88 -7.27 -6.29
C PHE A 44 -21.14 -6.84 -5.55
N LEU A 45 -22.23 -7.55 -5.79
CA LEU A 45 -23.41 -7.50 -4.93
C LEU A 45 -23.26 -8.60 -3.87
N ILE A 46 -23.11 -8.19 -2.61
CA ILE A 46 -22.83 -9.10 -1.49
C ILE A 46 -23.99 -9.02 -0.48
N ASP A 47 -24.50 -10.17 -0.06
CA ASP A 47 -25.46 -10.28 1.04
C ASP A 47 -24.83 -9.90 2.40
N GLU A 48 -25.63 -9.60 3.41
CA GLU A 48 -25.17 -9.30 4.78
C GLU A 48 -24.35 -10.44 5.39
N LYS A 49 -24.64 -11.67 4.98
CA LYS A 49 -23.87 -12.86 5.37
C LYS A 49 -22.50 -12.90 4.71
N GLY A 50 -22.24 -12.08 3.69
CA GLY A 50 -20.98 -12.01 2.94
C GLY A 50 -20.93 -12.95 1.73
N PHE A 51 -22.07 -13.40 1.20
CA PHE A 51 -22.12 -14.22 -0.03
C PHE A 51 -22.28 -13.34 -1.25
N VAL A 52 -21.56 -13.62 -2.32
CA VAL A 52 -21.75 -12.92 -3.60
C VAL A 52 -23.02 -13.42 -4.26
N ILE A 53 -23.91 -12.48 -4.54
CA ILE A 53 -25.16 -12.68 -5.28
C ILE A 53 -24.90 -12.46 -6.77
N LYS A 54 -24.13 -11.43 -7.10
CA LYS A 54 -23.83 -11.03 -8.49
C LYS A 54 -22.45 -10.40 -8.57
N GLU A 55 -21.78 -10.62 -9.70
CA GLU A 55 -20.53 -9.96 -10.07
C GLU A 55 -20.65 -9.35 -11.46
N GLU A 56 -20.08 -8.16 -11.63
CA GLU A 56 -20.05 -7.46 -12.91
C GLU A 56 -18.65 -6.86 -13.17
N PHE A 57 -18.18 -7.03 -14.40
CA PHE A 57 -16.89 -6.55 -14.85
C PHE A 57 -17.09 -5.41 -15.85
N GLN A 58 -16.58 -4.22 -15.55
CA GLN A 58 -16.81 -3.03 -16.36
C GLN A 58 -15.55 -2.18 -16.49
N LYS A 59 -15.34 -1.60 -17.68
CA LYS A 59 -14.37 -0.52 -17.87
C LYS A 59 -15.02 0.78 -17.39
N THR A 60 -14.38 1.46 -16.45
CA THR A 60 -14.93 2.65 -15.79
C THR A 60 -13.92 3.78 -15.75
N ILE A 61 -14.40 4.99 -15.49
CA ILE A 61 -13.58 6.13 -15.08
C ILE A 61 -13.85 6.35 -13.60
N ILE A 62 -12.80 6.42 -12.80
CA ILE A 62 -12.89 6.61 -11.35
C ILE A 62 -12.09 7.84 -10.93
N ASN A 63 -12.56 8.51 -9.87
CA ASN A 63 -11.83 9.56 -9.18
C ASN A 63 -11.56 9.10 -7.75
N SER A 64 -10.29 8.91 -7.39
CA SER A 64 -9.92 8.47 -6.04
C SER A 64 -10.07 9.64 -5.07
N ARG A 65 -10.99 9.55 -4.11
CA ARG A 65 -11.22 10.63 -3.14
C ARG A 65 -10.07 10.80 -2.13
N LYS A 66 -9.35 9.72 -1.81
CA LYS A 66 -8.28 9.76 -0.80
C LYS A 66 -7.29 8.61 -0.96
N THR A 67 -6.00 8.90 -0.84
CA THR A 67 -4.94 7.90 -0.72
C THR A 67 -4.57 7.72 0.75
N LEU A 68 -4.64 6.49 1.24
CA LEU A 68 -4.40 6.16 2.65
C LEU A 68 -3.25 5.16 2.78
N THR A 69 -2.38 5.39 3.76
CA THR A 69 -1.46 4.34 4.22
C THR A 69 -2.21 3.30 5.06
N TYR A 70 -1.66 2.09 5.18
CA TYR A 70 -2.26 1.06 6.03
C TYR A 70 -2.38 1.47 7.50
N GLN A 71 -1.48 2.34 7.98
CA GLN A 71 -1.58 2.91 9.33
C GLN A 71 -2.78 3.85 9.42
N GLN A 72 -2.86 4.86 8.53
CA GLN A 72 -3.95 5.82 8.54
C GLN A 72 -5.32 5.16 8.39
N ALA A 73 -5.44 4.15 7.52
CA ALA A 73 -6.67 3.40 7.36
C ALA A 73 -7.05 2.63 8.64
N GLN A 74 -6.06 2.10 9.37
CA GLN A 74 -6.29 1.40 10.63
C GLN A 74 -6.72 2.38 11.74
N ASP A 75 -6.07 3.55 11.82
CA ASP A 75 -6.42 4.60 12.78
C ASP A 75 -7.87 5.07 12.61
N ILE A 76 -8.32 5.28 11.37
CA ILE A 76 -9.72 5.66 11.06
C ILE A 76 -10.70 4.54 11.45
N ILE A 77 -10.32 3.28 11.24
CA ILE A 77 -11.16 2.13 11.60
C ILE A 77 -11.31 2.02 13.13
N ASP A 78 -10.21 2.22 13.85
CA ASP A 78 -10.11 1.99 15.29
C ASP A 78 -10.67 3.15 16.11
N ASP A 79 -10.71 4.38 15.57
CA ASP A 79 -11.37 5.52 16.21
C ASP A 79 -12.90 5.37 16.13
N PRO A 80 -13.64 5.13 17.23
CA PRO A 80 -15.09 4.96 17.19
C PRO A 80 -15.85 6.29 17.05
N THR A 81 -15.18 7.44 17.22
CA THR A 81 -15.81 8.76 17.18
C THR A 81 -15.93 9.29 15.75
N ASP A 82 -15.10 8.81 14.83
CA ASP A 82 -15.18 9.18 13.42
C ASP A 82 -16.39 8.51 12.76
N GLN A 83 -17.43 9.30 12.49
CA GLN A 83 -18.64 8.90 11.76
C GLN A 83 -18.64 9.41 10.31
N SER A 84 -17.47 9.71 9.75
CA SER A 84 -17.38 10.09 8.34
C SER A 84 -17.81 8.93 7.42
N GLU A 85 -18.34 9.27 6.25
CA GLU A 85 -18.73 8.30 5.21
C GLU A 85 -17.56 7.34 4.86
N LEU A 86 -16.32 7.83 4.94
CA LEU A 86 -15.12 7.03 4.71
C LEU A 86 -14.90 6.00 5.82
N ALA A 87 -15.02 6.40 7.09
CA ALA A 87 -14.85 5.53 8.23
C ALA A 87 -15.88 4.40 8.24
N GLU A 88 -17.15 4.71 7.99
CA GLU A 88 -18.22 3.71 7.89
C GLU A 88 -17.93 2.68 6.78
N LYS A 89 -17.53 3.14 5.59
CA LYS A 89 -17.18 2.26 4.46
C LYS A 89 -15.96 1.38 4.77
N LEU A 90 -14.94 1.91 5.44
CA LEU A 90 -13.76 1.15 5.84
C LEU A 90 -14.10 0.08 6.88
N ARG A 91 -14.92 0.40 7.88
CA ARG A 91 -15.40 -0.57 8.89
C ARG A 91 -16.25 -1.66 8.25
N LEU A 92 -17.14 -1.31 7.33
CA LEU A 92 -17.92 -2.29 6.56
C LEU A 92 -17.02 -3.22 5.73
N LEU A 93 -16.01 -2.66 5.04
CA LEU A 93 -15.03 -3.45 4.31
C LEU A 93 -14.28 -4.41 5.23
N LEU A 94 -13.86 -3.94 6.41
CA LEU A 94 -13.17 -4.79 7.38
C LEU A 94 -14.06 -5.94 7.87
N PHE A 95 -15.34 -5.65 8.15
CA PHE A 95 -16.32 -6.65 8.54
C PHE A 95 -16.46 -7.73 7.44
N LEU A 96 -16.67 -7.32 6.20
CA LEU A 96 -16.80 -8.23 5.05
C LEU A 96 -15.50 -9.04 4.82
N GLY A 97 -14.35 -8.39 4.91
CA GLY A 97 -13.04 -9.04 4.78
C GLY A 97 -12.82 -10.14 5.82
N LYS A 98 -13.26 -9.92 7.07
CA LYS A 98 -13.24 -10.95 8.13
C LYS A 98 -14.12 -12.15 7.78
N GLN A 99 -15.32 -11.93 7.23
CA GLN A 99 -16.21 -13.01 6.83
C GLN A 99 -15.64 -13.83 5.67
N ILE A 100 -15.10 -13.16 4.63
CA ILE A 100 -14.45 -13.82 3.49
C ILE A 100 -13.27 -14.67 3.98
N ARG A 101 -12.42 -14.11 4.84
CA ARG A 101 -11.28 -14.82 5.40
C ARG A 101 -11.68 -16.02 6.26
N LYS A 102 -12.70 -15.88 7.10
CA LYS A 102 -13.23 -16.98 7.91
C LYS A 102 -13.68 -18.15 7.05
N ARG A 103 -14.40 -17.87 5.96
CA ARG A 103 -14.81 -18.90 4.99
C ARG A 103 -13.62 -19.53 4.28
N ARG A 104 -12.64 -18.73 3.86
CA ARG A 104 -11.44 -19.21 3.19
C ARG A 104 -10.67 -20.20 4.08
N LYS A 105 -10.53 -19.88 5.38
CA LYS A 105 -9.96 -20.80 6.38
C LYS A 105 -10.80 -22.07 6.55
N ALA A 106 -12.13 -21.94 6.62
CA ALA A 106 -13.02 -23.10 6.71
C ALA A 106 -12.92 -24.02 5.48
N LYS A 107 -12.59 -23.47 4.30
CA LYS A 107 -12.29 -24.23 3.07
C LYS A 107 -10.86 -24.82 3.02
N GLY A 108 -10.08 -24.68 4.09
CA GLY A 108 -8.74 -25.27 4.20
C GLY A 108 -7.60 -24.39 3.70
N ALA A 109 -7.82 -23.09 3.49
CA ALA A 109 -6.73 -22.21 3.08
C ALA A 109 -5.71 -21.99 4.20
N LEU A 110 -4.44 -22.14 3.84
CA LEU A 110 -3.30 -21.92 4.71
C LEU A 110 -2.83 -20.47 4.60
N GLU A 111 -2.66 -19.81 5.74
CA GLU A 111 -2.02 -18.49 5.82
C GLU A 111 -0.63 -18.65 6.40
N LEU A 112 0.37 -18.65 5.52
CA LEU A 112 1.77 -18.64 5.91
C LEU A 112 2.21 -17.20 6.14
N ALA A 113 2.68 -16.89 7.35
CA ALA A 113 3.23 -15.59 7.66
C ALA A 113 4.74 -15.60 7.40
N SER A 114 5.20 -14.86 6.39
CA SER A 114 6.58 -14.38 6.31
C SER A 114 6.68 -13.03 7.02
N ALA A 115 7.71 -12.85 7.84
CA ALA A 115 7.98 -11.54 8.41
C ALA A 115 8.63 -10.66 7.33
N ASP A 116 7.97 -9.58 6.95
CA ASP A 116 8.55 -8.60 6.05
C ASP A 116 9.52 -7.70 6.83
N VAL A 117 10.71 -7.49 6.27
CA VAL A 117 11.76 -6.66 6.86
C VAL A 117 11.81 -5.33 6.15
N GLN A 118 11.74 -4.22 6.90
CA GLN A 118 11.94 -2.88 6.38
C GLN A 118 13.31 -2.36 6.81
N ILE A 119 14.08 -1.90 5.83
CA ILE A 119 15.38 -1.28 6.05
C ILE A 119 15.18 0.23 6.05
N ILE A 120 15.42 0.88 7.20
CA ILE A 120 15.29 2.33 7.37
C ILE A 120 16.70 2.94 7.32
N LYS A 121 17.02 3.66 6.24
CA LYS A 121 18.25 4.44 6.18
C LYS A 121 18.04 5.78 6.93
N LYS A 122 18.61 5.92 8.12
CA LYS A 122 18.65 7.23 8.80
C LYS A 122 19.78 8.10 8.23
N GLN A 123 19.37 9.13 7.50
CA GLN A 123 20.01 10.45 7.39
C GLN A 123 21.50 10.54 6.98
N LEU A 124 21.77 10.42 5.68
CA LEU A 124 22.74 11.31 5.00
C LEU A 124 22.03 12.51 4.31
N GLN A 125 20.71 12.46 4.14
CA GLN A 125 19.95 13.53 3.46
C GLN A 125 19.86 14.84 4.26
N GLN A 126 19.85 14.78 5.60
CA GLN A 126 19.90 16.00 6.43
C GLN A 126 21.29 16.67 6.41
N GLN A 127 22.37 15.88 6.34
CA GLN A 127 23.73 16.44 6.21
C GLN A 127 23.99 17.00 4.81
N GLN A 128 23.47 16.38 3.73
CA GLN A 128 23.62 16.89 2.37
C GLN A 128 22.87 18.21 2.14
N GLN A 129 21.69 18.40 2.74
CA GLN A 129 20.97 19.69 2.67
C GLN A 129 21.65 20.79 3.52
N GLN A 130 22.26 20.46 4.65
CA GLN A 130 23.03 21.42 5.45
C GLN A 130 24.40 21.77 4.83
N GLN A 131 25.07 20.82 4.19
CA GLN A 131 26.36 21.05 3.51
C GLN A 131 26.24 21.90 2.23
N GLN A 132 25.13 21.83 1.51
CA GLN A 132 24.88 22.71 0.34
C GLN A 132 24.66 24.18 0.72
N GLN A 133 24.28 24.49 1.97
CA GLN A 133 24.17 25.87 2.45
C GLN A 133 25.51 26.46 2.95
N GLN A 134 26.53 25.63 3.20
CA GLN A 134 27.83 26.08 3.72
C GLN A 134 28.97 26.10 2.69
N GLN A 135 28.83 25.44 1.53
CA GLN A 135 29.81 25.51 0.43
C GLN A 135 29.61 26.75 -0.45
N GLY A 136 29.69 27.92 0.18
CA GLY A 136 29.87 29.22 -0.47
C GLY A 136 31.21 29.89 -0.17
N ALA A 137 32.06 29.31 0.70
CA ALA A 137 33.35 29.89 1.02
C ALA A 137 34.40 28.82 1.41
N ALA A 138 35.33 28.59 0.48
CA ALA A 138 36.70 28.11 0.68
C ALA A 138 36.98 26.64 1.07
N ALA A 139 37.74 26.02 0.15
CA ALA A 139 38.89 25.13 0.34
C ALA A 139 38.69 23.68 0.83
N ALA A 140 39.37 22.79 0.10
CA ALA A 140 39.56 21.38 0.33
C ALA A 140 40.51 21.10 1.52
N GLU A 141 40.67 19.80 1.83
CA GLU A 141 41.62 19.22 2.80
C GLU A 141 41.19 19.15 4.27
N PHE A 142 40.31 18.19 4.62
CA PHE A 142 40.45 17.27 5.77
C PHE A 142 39.12 16.53 6.00
N ALA A 143 39.04 15.23 5.65
CA ALA A 143 38.18 14.23 6.31
C ALA A 143 38.21 12.88 5.56
N ALA A 144 39.40 12.33 5.33
CA ALA A 144 39.56 10.95 4.87
C ALA A 144 39.46 9.91 6.01
N ALA A 145 38.75 10.21 7.12
CA ALA A 145 38.80 9.38 8.34
C ALA A 145 37.50 9.39 9.15
N ALA A 146 36.34 9.14 8.52
CA ALA A 146 35.08 8.90 9.24
C ALA A 146 34.16 7.91 8.51
N ALA A 147 34.71 6.89 7.85
CA ALA A 147 33.94 5.75 7.31
C ALA A 147 33.63 4.71 8.40
N THR A 148 33.20 5.17 9.57
CA THR A 148 32.83 4.30 10.71
C THR A 148 31.32 4.19 10.81
N ALA A 149 30.83 3.01 10.40
CA ALA A 149 29.52 2.43 10.69
C ALA A 149 28.28 3.24 10.25
N GLU A 150 27.89 3.07 8.98
CA GLU A 150 26.50 3.33 8.57
C GLU A 150 25.58 2.35 9.30
N GLY A 151 25.02 2.79 10.43
CA GLY A 151 23.99 2.05 11.15
C GLY A 151 22.75 1.91 10.29
N ILE A 152 22.56 0.75 9.68
CA ILE A 152 21.32 0.39 9.00
C ILE A 152 20.32 -0.01 10.10
N ASP A 153 19.34 0.87 10.37
CA ASP A 153 18.24 0.53 11.27
C ASP A 153 17.29 -0.43 10.54
N VAL A 154 17.25 -1.69 11.00
CA VAL A 154 16.36 -2.73 10.47
C VAL A 154 15.14 -2.84 11.38
N ALA A 155 13.95 -2.64 10.83
CA ALA A 155 12.68 -2.78 11.54
C ALA A 155 11.86 -3.94 10.97
N LEU A 156 11.24 -4.73 11.85
CA LEU A 156 10.28 -5.75 11.45
C LEU A 156 8.93 -5.10 11.13
N TYR A 157 8.39 -5.38 9.95
CA TYR A 157 7.05 -4.94 9.58
C TYR A 157 5.99 -5.88 10.16
N GLN A 158 5.12 -5.34 11.01
CA GLN A 158 4.02 -6.10 11.58
C GLN A 158 2.74 -5.90 10.76
N ALA A 159 2.21 -7.00 10.22
CA ALA A 159 1.01 -6.94 9.40
C ALA A 159 -0.24 -6.61 10.24
N ARG A 160 -0.93 -5.53 9.86
CA ARG A 160 -2.16 -5.05 10.52
C ARG A 160 -3.41 -5.72 9.96
N GLU A 161 -4.56 -5.47 10.60
CA GLU A 161 -5.85 -5.98 10.11
C GLU A 161 -6.22 -5.36 8.75
N THR A 162 -5.83 -4.12 8.49
CA THR A 162 -5.94 -3.50 7.15
C THR A 162 -5.21 -4.27 6.06
N ASN A 163 -4.01 -4.81 6.34
CA ASN A 163 -3.28 -5.64 5.37
C ASN A 163 -4.03 -6.93 5.06
N LYS A 164 -4.53 -7.60 6.11
CA LYS A 164 -5.30 -8.85 6.00
C LYS A 164 -6.62 -8.63 5.26
N MET A 165 -7.28 -7.51 5.52
CA MET A 165 -8.49 -7.08 4.82
C MET A 165 -8.22 -6.92 3.32
N PHE A 166 -7.22 -6.12 2.96
CA PHE A 166 -6.83 -5.88 1.57
C PHE A 166 -6.51 -7.19 0.83
N MET A 167 -5.67 -8.04 1.43
CA MET A 167 -5.32 -9.35 0.88
C MET A 167 -6.53 -10.28 0.72
N SER A 168 -7.52 -10.19 1.61
CA SER A 168 -8.73 -11.00 1.50
C SER A 168 -9.56 -10.59 0.28
N PHE A 169 -9.73 -9.29 0.03
CA PHE A 169 -10.43 -8.79 -1.16
C PHE A 169 -9.64 -9.04 -2.45
N HIS A 170 -8.32 -8.92 -2.42
CA HIS A 170 -7.49 -9.20 -3.59
C HIS A 170 -7.57 -10.67 -4.00
N LEU A 171 -7.43 -11.60 -3.05
CA LEU A 171 -7.59 -13.03 -3.34
C LEU A 171 -9.01 -13.37 -3.76
N PHE A 172 -10.01 -12.69 -3.18
CA PHE A 172 -11.41 -12.85 -3.57
C PHE A 172 -11.68 -12.43 -5.02
N TYR A 173 -11.14 -11.28 -5.44
CA TYR A 173 -11.15 -10.81 -6.82
C TYR A 173 -10.53 -11.84 -7.77
N LEU A 174 -9.37 -12.39 -7.43
CA LEU A 174 -8.68 -13.37 -8.28
C LEU A 174 -9.48 -14.66 -8.45
N THR A 175 -10.14 -15.14 -7.40
CA THR A 175 -10.98 -16.33 -7.49
C THR A 175 -12.24 -16.18 -8.34
N CYS A 176 -12.69 -14.94 -8.58
CA CYS A 176 -13.81 -14.69 -9.50
C CYS A 176 -13.36 -14.59 -10.97
N PHE A 177 -12.05 -14.51 -11.23
CA PHE A 177 -11.49 -14.38 -12.58
C PHE A 177 -11.09 -15.73 -13.21
N ILE A 178 -11.04 -16.80 -12.41
CA ILE A 178 -10.65 -18.17 -12.80
C ILE A 178 -11.89 -19.06 -12.75
#